data_AF-A0A964FFT3-F1
#
_entry.id   AF-A0A964FFT3-F1
#
_cell.length_a   1.000
_cell.length_b   1.000
_cell.length_c   1.000
_cell.angle_alpha   90.00
_cell.angle_beta   90.00
_cell.angle_gamma   90.00
#
_symmetry.space_group_name_H-M   'P 1'
#
loop_
_entity.id
_entity.type
_entity.pdbx_description
1 polymer ?
#
loop_
_entity_poly.entity_id
_entity_poly.type
_entity_poly.pdbx_seq_one_letter_code
_entity_poly.pdbx_strand_id
1 'polypeptide(L)'
;MVDFNNRQRSQTLPPETRLVNSYYGLMDLHPSASTIAIRRAYRQLSKKYHPDTTKLPPNVAVGKFQRLNEAYAVLSSPEARSLYDLKIGYSRVNVIQAPSWSDSEEKQYSRTAYLDPTDRPLSSGEIFMLVLLALTFAGCLVLVVVVSYFR
;
A
#
# COMPACT_ATOMS: atom_id res chain seq x y z
N MET A 1 2.64 -49.14 -37.03
CA MET A 1 4.04 -48.91 -36.64
C MET A 1 4.09 -47.50 -36.06
N VAL A 2 4.02 -47.43 -34.73
CA VAL A 2 4.07 -46.30 -33.78
C VAL A 2 3.80 -44.89 -34.32
N ASP A 3 2.60 -44.37 -33.99
CA ASP A 3 2.22 -42.96 -34.10
C ASP A 3 3.00 -42.11 -33.08
N PHE A 4 3.98 -41.34 -33.55
CA PHE A 4 4.84 -40.48 -32.71
C PHE A 4 4.28 -39.07 -32.46
N ASN A 5 2.97 -38.84 -32.58
CA ASN A 5 2.40 -37.49 -32.47
C ASN A 5 1.80 -37.18 -31.08
N ASN A 6 2.54 -37.54 -30.02
CA ASN A 6 2.21 -37.20 -28.64
C ASN A 6 3.43 -36.64 -27.91
N ARG A 7 3.92 -35.46 -28.34
CA ARG A 7 4.83 -34.65 -27.52
C ARG A 7 4.28 -33.24 -27.40
N GLN A 8 3.64 -33.02 -26.25
CA GLN A 8 3.65 -31.75 -25.54
C GLN A 8 2.84 -30.64 -26.23
N ARG A 9 1.51 -30.75 -26.13
CA ARG A 9 0.62 -29.59 -26.15
C ARG A 9 0.92 -28.76 -24.88
N SER A 10 1.98 -27.96 -24.93
CA SER A 10 2.25 -26.92 -23.95
C SER A 10 1.05 -25.97 -23.96
N GLN A 11 0.14 -26.13 -23.01
CA GLN A 11 -0.98 -25.21 -22.81
C GLN A 11 -0.40 -23.83 -22.48
N THR A 12 -0.13 -23.04 -23.52
CA THR A 12 0.21 -21.63 -23.41
C THR A 12 -1.13 -20.92 -23.18
N LEU A 13 -1.62 -21.00 -21.94
CA LEU A 13 -2.70 -20.14 -21.47
C LEU A 13 -2.32 -18.68 -21.77
N PRO A 14 -3.26 -17.82 -22.21
CA PRO A 14 -2.96 -16.43 -22.45
C PRO A 14 -2.29 -15.81 -21.20
N PRO A 15 -1.32 -14.89 -21.37
CA PRO A 15 -0.54 -14.35 -20.25
C PRO A 15 -1.44 -13.76 -19.14
N GLU A 16 -2.62 -13.30 -19.53
CA GLU A 16 -3.66 -12.77 -18.63
C GLU A 16 -4.15 -13.80 -17.60
N THR A 17 -4.31 -15.07 -17.97
CA THR A 17 -4.93 -16.09 -17.08
C THR A 17 -4.02 -16.48 -15.92
N ARG A 18 -2.69 -16.42 -16.09
CA ARG A 18 -1.75 -16.66 -14.97
C ARG A 18 -1.78 -15.52 -13.93
N LEU A 19 -2.18 -14.32 -14.34
CA LEU A 19 -2.25 -13.17 -13.45
C LEU A 19 -3.49 -13.18 -12.56
N VAL A 20 -4.60 -13.75 -13.03
CA VAL A 20 -5.85 -13.87 -12.25
C VAL A 20 -5.64 -14.65 -10.95
N ASN A 21 -4.80 -15.68 -10.97
CA ASN A 21 -4.44 -16.49 -9.80
C ASN A 21 -3.16 -16.01 -9.08
N SER A 22 -2.60 -14.86 -9.49
CA SER A 22 -1.40 -14.29 -8.88
C SER A 22 -1.74 -13.32 -7.75
N TYR A 23 -0.72 -12.89 -7.00
CA TYR A 23 -0.86 -11.83 -6.00
C TYR A 23 -1.36 -10.51 -6.58
N TYR A 24 -1.09 -10.26 -7.87
CA TYR A 24 -1.61 -9.09 -8.58
C TYR A 24 -3.11 -9.18 -8.79
N GLY A 25 -3.61 -10.34 -9.24
CA GLY A 25 -5.05 -10.59 -9.39
C GLY A 25 -5.80 -10.54 -8.06
N LEU A 26 -5.19 -11.01 -6.97
CA LEU A 26 -5.79 -10.92 -5.63
C LEU A 26 -6.00 -9.47 -5.17
N MET A 27 -5.12 -8.56 -5.57
CA MET A 27 -5.18 -7.14 -5.23
C MET A 27 -5.88 -6.29 -6.30
N ASP A 28 -6.43 -6.91 -7.36
CA ASP A 28 -6.94 -6.24 -8.57
C ASP A 28 -5.95 -5.22 -9.16
N LEU A 29 -4.68 -5.59 -9.20
CA LEU A 29 -3.59 -4.76 -9.72
C LEU A 29 -3.02 -5.34 -11.00
N HIS A 30 -2.57 -4.46 -11.88
CA HIS A 30 -1.75 -4.87 -13.02
C HIS A 30 -0.31 -5.14 -12.55
N PRO A 31 0.43 -6.10 -13.14
CA PRO A 31 1.83 -6.32 -12.81
C PRO A 31 2.69 -5.07 -12.98
N SER A 32 2.37 -4.15 -13.89
CA SER A 32 3.10 -2.87 -14.03
C SER A 32 2.83 -1.85 -12.91
N ALA A 33 1.95 -2.14 -11.95
CA ALA A 33 1.60 -1.22 -10.87
C ALA A 33 2.81 -0.77 -10.06
N SER A 34 2.86 0.51 -9.68
CA SER A 34 3.91 1.05 -8.82
C SER A 34 3.78 0.52 -7.39
N THR A 35 4.87 0.61 -6.62
CA THR A 35 4.87 0.25 -5.17
C THR A 35 3.86 1.10 -4.38
N ILE A 36 3.62 2.34 -4.80
CA ILE A 36 2.61 3.24 -4.23
C ILE A 36 1.20 2.67 -4.46
N ALA A 37 0.90 2.21 -5.68
CA ALA A 37 -0.38 1.60 -6.01
C ALA A 37 -0.63 0.30 -5.21
N ILE A 38 0.40 -0.54 -5.06
CA ILE A 38 0.34 -1.76 -4.22
C ILE A 38 -0.01 -1.42 -2.77
N ARG A 39 0.67 -0.43 -2.18
CA ARG A 39 0.41 0.01 -0.81
C ARG A 39 -0.98 0.59 -0.64
N ARG A 40 -1.47 1.35 -1.64
CA ARG A 40 -2.82 1.92 -1.62
C ARG A 40 -3.89 0.83 -1.70
N ALA A 41 -3.75 -0.13 -2.61
CA ALA A 41 -4.68 -1.25 -2.75
C ALA A 41 -4.73 -2.10 -1.48
N TYR A 42 -3.57 -2.41 -0.88
CA TYR A 42 -3.49 -3.12 0.41
C TYR A 42 -4.31 -2.40 1.48
N ARG A 43 -4.08 -1.09 1.69
CA ARG A 43 -4.83 -0.31 2.70
C ARG A 43 -6.34 -0.34 2.49
N GLN A 44 -6.81 -0.34 1.24
CA GLN A 44 -8.24 -0.39 0.91
C GLN A 44 -8.82 -1.79 1.17
N LEU A 45 -8.13 -2.83 0.72
CA LEU A 45 -8.56 -4.22 0.87
C LEU A 45 -8.49 -4.70 2.32
N SER A 46 -7.49 -4.27 3.10
CA SER A 46 -7.38 -4.59 4.52
C SER A 46 -8.59 -4.06 5.30
N LYS A 47 -9.05 -2.84 5.02
CA LYS A 47 -10.29 -2.30 5.63
C LYS A 47 -11.53 -3.07 5.22
N LYS A 48 -11.54 -3.62 4.00
CA LYS A 48 -12.65 -4.40 3.43
C LYS A 48 -12.69 -5.85 3.89
N TYR A 49 -11.59 -6.41 4.38
CA TYR A 49 -11.50 -7.80 4.84
C TYR A 49 -11.14 -7.95 6.33
N HIS A 50 -11.12 -6.84 7.08
CA HIS A 50 -10.85 -6.91 8.51
C HIS A 50 -11.97 -7.70 9.23
N PRO A 51 -11.64 -8.67 10.10
CA PRO A 51 -12.64 -9.50 10.77
C PRO A 51 -13.61 -8.67 11.62
N ASP A 52 -13.18 -7.51 12.14
CA ASP A 52 -14.03 -6.66 13.00
C ASP A 52 -14.97 -5.71 12.25
N THR A 53 -14.69 -5.36 10.98
CA THR A 53 -15.48 -4.34 10.24
C THR A 53 -16.38 -4.93 9.16
N THR A 54 -16.28 -6.24 8.92
CA THR A 54 -16.93 -6.87 7.77
C THR A 54 -18.16 -7.68 8.15
N LYS A 55 -19.16 -7.67 7.27
CA LYS A 55 -20.36 -8.54 7.38
C LYS A 55 -20.12 -9.95 6.82
N LEU A 56 -18.88 -10.26 6.43
CA LEU A 56 -18.51 -11.56 5.88
C LEU A 56 -18.38 -12.56 7.04
N PRO A 57 -18.63 -13.86 6.80
CA PRO A 57 -18.35 -14.87 7.81
C PRO A 57 -16.87 -14.83 8.21
N PRO A 58 -16.54 -14.91 9.51
CA PRO A 58 -15.20 -14.63 10.03
C PRO A 58 -14.15 -15.53 9.37
N ASN A 59 -14.51 -16.78 9.10
CA ASN A 59 -13.69 -17.81 8.46
C ASN A 59 -13.20 -17.35 7.06
N VAL A 60 -14.08 -16.69 6.30
CA VAL A 60 -13.78 -16.21 4.94
C VAL A 60 -13.01 -14.90 4.99
N ALA A 61 -13.34 -14.00 5.91
CA ALA A 61 -12.63 -12.75 6.10
C ALA A 61 -11.16 -13.00 6.48
N VAL A 62 -10.91 -13.86 7.47
CA VAL A 62 -9.57 -14.26 7.90
C VAL A 62 -8.77 -14.88 6.76
N GLY A 63 -9.36 -15.82 6.01
CA GLY A 63 -8.68 -16.45 4.87
C GLY A 63 -8.31 -15.47 3.75
N LYS A 64 -9.20 -14.51 3.44
CA LYS A 64 -8.90 -13.46 2.45
C LYS A 64 -7.85 -12.47 2.95
N PHE A 65 -7.93 -12.08 4.22
CA PHE A 65 -6.97 -11.18 4.85
C PHE A 65 -5.57 -11.79 4.92
N GLN A 66 -5.46 -13.08 5.24
CA GLN A 66 -4.19 -13.79 5.25
C GLN A 66 -3.54 -13.80 3.85
N ARG A 67 -4.30 -14.14 2.81
CA ARG A 67 -3.79 -14.12 1.43
C ARG A 67 -3.40 -12.70 0.96
N LEU A 68 -4.13 -11.68 1.42
CA LEU A 68 -3.78 -10.27 1.17
C LEU A 68 -2.44 -9.90 1.82
N ASN A 69 -2.19 -10.35 3.05
CA ASN A 69 -0.92 -10.12 3.74
C ASN A 69 0.24 -10.83 3.04
N GLU A 70 0.05 -12.08 2.62
CA GLU A 70 1.05 -12.83 1.85
C GLU A 70 1.39 -12.12 0.54
N ALA A 71 0.37 -11.66 -0.21
CA ALA A 71 0.53 -10.88 -1.42
C ALA A 71 1.35 -9.60 -1.17
N TYR A 72 1.00 -8.85 -0.12
CA TYR A 72 1.71 -7.62 0.21
C TYR A 72 3.15 -7.89 0.67
N ALA A 73 3.41 -8.94 1.44
CA ALA A 73 4.77 -9.29 1.89
C ALA A 73 5.71 -9.52 0.70
N VAL A 74 5.22 -10.18 -0.35
CA VAL A 74 6.00 -10.44 -1.57
C VAL A 74 6.09 -9.22 -2.48
N LEU A 75 4.98 -8.50 -2.68
CA LEU A 75 4.93 -7.38 -3.64
C LEU A 75 5.47 -6.05 -3.09
N SER A 76 5.59 -5.91 -1.77
CA SER A 76 6.06 -4.67 -1.14
C SER A 76 7.56 -4.44 -1.29
N SER A 77 8.37 -5.51 -1.27
CA SER A 77 9.81 -5.45 -1.48
C SER A 77 10.13 -5.57 -2.97
N PRO A 78 10.95 -4.66 -3.55
CA PRO A 78 11.30 -4.72 -4.97
C PRO A 78 12.05 -6.02 -5.32
N GLU A 79 12.88 -6.53 -4.41
CA GLU A 79 13.65 -7.76 -4.60
C GLU A 79 12.73 -8.99 -4.59
N ALA A 80 11.89 -9.13 -3.57
CA ALA A 80 10.95 -10.24 -3.47
C ALA A 80 9.93 -10.23 -4.62
N ARG A 81 9.52 -9.04 -5.05
CA ARG A 81 8.65 -8.84 -6.22
C ARG A 81 9.33 -9.31 -7.50
N SER A 82 10.59 -8.96 -7.71
CA SER A 82 11.37 -9.40 -8.87
C SER A 82 11.47 -10.94 -8.92
N LEU A 83 11.83 -11.56 -7.80
CA LEU A 83 11.90 -13.02 -7.69
C LEU A 83 10.54 -13.70 -7.95
N TYR A 84 9.47 -13.09 -7.43
CA TYR A 84 8.11 -13.57 -7.68
C TYR A 84 7.74 -13.47 -9.15
N ASP A 85 8.02 -12.34 -9.80
CA ASP A 85 7.74 -12.10 -11.22
C ASP A 85 8.49 -13.09 -12.11
N LEU A 86 9.76 -13.39 -11.79
CA LEU A 86 10.54 -14.45 -12.43
C LEU A 86 9.88 -15.83 -12.27
N LYS A 87 9.41 -16.17 -11.06
CA LYS A 87 8.76 -17.45 -10.77
C LYS A 87 7.47 -17.66 -11.56
N ILE A 88 6.68 -16.61 -11.73
CA ILE A 88 5.43 -16.68 -12.52
C ILE A 88 5.68 -16.60 -14.04
N GLY A 89 6.94 -16.49 -14.46
CA GLY A 89 7.33 -16.32 -15.87
C GLY A 89 6.91 -14.97 -16.43
N TYR A 90 6.60 -13.99 -15.58
CA TYR A 90 6.32 -12.63 -15.97
C TYR A 90 7.66 -11.91 -16.10
N SER A 91 8.29 -12.06 -17.26
CA SER A 91 9.44 -11.26 -17.58
C SER A 91 8.96 -9.81 -17.70
N ARG A 92 9.14 -9.02 -16.64
CA ARG A 92 9.37 -7.60 -16.86
C ARG A 92 10.63 -7.59 -17.70
N VAL A 93 10.51 -7.37 -19.01
CA VAL A 93 11.57 -6.64 -19.68
C VAL A 93 11.69 -5.41 -18.79
N ASN A 94 12.79 -5.35 -18.04
CA ASN A 94 13.14 -4.17 -17.29
C ASN A 94 13.45 -3.17 -18.39
N VAL A 95 12.40 -2.60 -18.98
CA VAL A 95 12.48 -1.33 -19.65
C VAL A 95 12.97 -0.49 -18.49
N ILE A 96 14.29 -0.31 -18.44
CA ILE A 96 14.87 0.91 -17.93
C ILE A 96 14.05 1.93 -18.69
N GLN A 97 12.98 2.39 -18.04
CA GLN A 97 12.23 3.49 -18.54
C GLN A 97 13.25 4.60 -18.37
N ALA A 98 14.06 4.79 -19.41
CA ALA A 98 14.77 6.03 -19.61
C ALA A 98 13.69 7.08 -19.33
N PRO A 99 13.92 8.01 -18.39
CA PRO A 99 12.90 8.99 -18.04
C PRO A 99 12.41 9.56 -19.36
N SER A 100 11.18 9.20 -19.74
CA SER A 100 10.63 9.66 -21.00
C SER A 100 10.30 11.09 -20.72
N TRP A 101 11.22 11.99 -21.08
CA TRP A 101 10.93 13.39 -21.33
C TRP A 101 10.05 13.46 -22.59
N SER A 102 8.88 12.82 -22.54
CA SER A 102 7.75 13.12 -23.39
C SER A 102 6.99 14.20 -22.63
N ASP A 103 7.46 15.42 -22.85
CA ASP A 103 6.70 16.65 -22.67
C ASP A 103 5.29 16.39 -23.23
N SER A 104 4.29 16.31 -22.35
CA SER A 104 2.81 16.33 -22.59
C SER A 104 2.05 15.40 -21.63
N GLU A 105 2.24 15.49 -20.31
CA GLU A 105 1.12 15.29 -19.36
C GLU A 105 1.33 16.20 -18.15
N GLU A 106 0.82 17.41 -18.35
CA GLU A 106 0.52 18.41 -17.35
C GLU A 106 -0.49 17.86 -16.33
N LYS A 107 0.01 17.14 -15.31
CA LYS A 107 -0.71 16.97 -14.04
C LYS A 107 0.15 17.49 -12.92
N GLN A 108 0.07 18.82 -12.75
CA GLN A 108 -0.08 19.53 -11.48
C GLN A 108 0.20 18.69 -10.22
N TYR A 109 1.45 18.27 -10.05
CA TYR A 109 1.98 17.78 -8.80
C TYR A 109 3.33 18.45 -8.65
N SER A 110 3.45 19.26 -7.60
CA SER A 110 4.70 19.84 -7.15
C SER A 110 5.18 21.11 -7.87
N ARG A 111 4.40 22.20 -7.78
CA ARG A 111 5.04 23.54 -7.66
C ARG A 111 4.52 24.44 -6.53
N THR A 112 3.54 23.99 -5.75
CA THR A 112 3.00 24.78 -4.62
C THR A 112 2.87 24.02 -3.29
N ALA A 113 3.34 22.77 -3.20
CA ALA A 113 3.17 21.94 -1.99
C ALA A 113 4.06 22.33 -0.79
N TYR A 114 4.80 23.44 -0.85
CA TYR A 114 5.73 23.86 0.21
C TYR A 114 5.48 25.27 0.77
N LEU A 115 4.44 25.99 0.33
CA LEU A 115 4.14 27.33 0.84
C LEU A 115 2.68 27.49 1.28
N ASP A 116 2.08 26.47 1.88
CA ASP A 116 0.85 26.72 2.63
C ASP A 116 0.69 25.77 3.84
N PRO A 117 1.10 26.19 5.05
CA PRO A 117 0.95 25.40 6.26
C PRO A 117 -0.50 25.33 6.79
N THR A 118 -1.46 26.11 6.25
CA THR A 118 -2.75 26.31 6.94
C THR A 118 -3.86 25.31 6.60
N ASP A 119 -3.67 24.42 5.61
CA ASP A 119 -4.79 23.64 5.07
C ASP A 119 -4.86 22.17 5.47
N ARG A 120 -3.89 21.64 6.25
CA ARG A 120 -3.99 20.25 6.74
C ARG A 120 -4.60 20.22 8.14
N PRO A 121 -5.74 19.52 8.35
CA PRO A 121 -6.26 19.33 9.69
C PRO A 121 -5.20 18.63 10.55
N LEU A 122 -4.94 19.20 11.73
CA LEU A 122 -3.92 18.70 12.64
C LEU A 122 -4.12 17.20 12.88
N SER A 123 -3.04 16.44 12.68
CA SER A 123 -3.03 15.01 12.93
C SER A 123 -3.36 14.76 14.39
N SER A 124 -4.07 13.66 14.71
CA SER A 124 -4.48 13.38 16.09
C SER A 124 -3.29 13.47 17.07
N GLY A 125 -2.10 13.02 16.66
CA GLY A 125 -0.87 13.15 17.44
C GLY A 125 -0.42 14.60 17.72
N GLU A 126 -0.59 15.51 16.77
CA GLU A 126 -0.26 16.93 16.94
C GLU A 126 -1.25 17.59 17.91
N ILE A 127 -2.53 17.26 17.81
CA ILE A 127 -3.57 17.74 18.73
C ILE A 127 -3.28 17.26 20.16
N PHE A 128 -2.93 15.97 20.33
CA PHE A 128 -2.58 15.44 21.64
C PHE A 128 -1.38 16.16 22.26
N MET A 129 -0.34 16.46 21.47
CA MET A 129 0.82 17.20 21.96
C MET A 129 0.48 18.64 22.36
N LEU A 130 -0.35 19.33 21.58
CA LEU A 130 -0.80 20.69 21.92
C LEU A 130 -1.63 20.72 23.21
N VAL A 131 -2.48 19.72 23.43
CA VAL A 131 -3.25 19.58 24.68
C VAL A 131 -2.33 19.30 25.87
N LEU A 132 -1.35 18.40 25.72
CA LEU A 132 -0.37 18.12 26.77
C LEU A 132 0.49 19.35 27.11
N LEU A 133 0.90 20.11 26.09
CA LEU A 133 1.67 21.35 26.26
C LEU A 133 0.83 22.42 26.99
N ALA A 134 -0.45 22.57 26.65
CA ALA A 134 -1.33 23.53 27.31
C ALA A 134 -1.58 23.14 28.78
N LEU A 135 -1.84 21.86 29.06
CA LEU A 135 -2.05 21.36 30.43
C LEU A 135 -0.82 21.51 31.31
N THR A 136 0.37 21.27 30.76
CA THR A 136 1.63 21.46 31.50
C THR A 136 1.88 22.95 31.80
N PHE A 137 1.68 23.84 30.83
CA PHE A 137 1.84 25.28 31.05
C PHE A 137 0.82 25.83 32.06
N ALA A 138 -0.43 25.39 31.99
CA ALA A 138 -1.47 25.75 32.95
C ALA A 138 -1.16 25.23 34.36
N GLY A 139 -0.71 23.97 34.47
CA GLY A 139 -0.28 23.40 35.74
C GLY A 139 0.88 24.17 36.38
N CYS A 140 1.88 24.55 35.60
CA CYS A 140 3.00 25.38 36.05
C CYS A 140 2.52 26.77 36.54
N LEU A 141 1.62 27.42 35.79
CA LEU A 141 1.08 28.74 36.14
C LEU A 141 0.30 28.68 37.47
N VAL A 142 -0.57 27.69 37.63
CA VAL A 142 -1.32 27.48 38.88
C VAL A 142 -0.37 27.25 40.06
N LEU A 143 0.68 26.45 39.88
CA LEU A 143 1.68 26.20 40.92
C LEU A 143 2.38 27.50 41.35
N VAL A 144 2.78 28.36 40.41
CA VAL A 144 3.40 29.65 40.70
C VAL A 144 2.46 30.56 41.49
N VAL A 145 1.20 30.69 41.08
CA VAL A 145 0.20 31.53 41.77
C VAL A 145 -0.05 31.04 43.19
N VAL A 146 -0.16 29.72 43.39
CA VAL A 146 -0.34 29.12 44.72
C VAL A 146 0.88 29.40 45.60
N VAL A 147 2.10 29.19 45.10
CA VAL A 147 3.33 29.47 45.86
C VAL A 147 3.46 30.96 46.19
N SER A 148 3.02 31.86 45.30
CA SER A 148 2.98 33.30 45.56
C SER A 148 1.91 33.72 46.56
N TYR A 149 0.82 32.96 46.70
CA TYR A 149 -0.24 33.24 47.66
C TYR A 149 0.10 32.76 49.08
N PHE A 150 0.90 31.69 49.18
CA PHE A 150 1.35 31.11 50.45
C PHE A 150 2.64 31.74 50.99
N ARG A 151 3.17 32.76 50.32
CA ARG A 151 4.41 33.47 50.67
C ARG A 151 4.11 34.92 51.02
#